data_AF-A0A7X7DIR6-F1
#
_entry.id   AF-A0A7X7DIR6-F1
#
_cell.length_a   1.000
_cell.length_b   1.000
_cell.length_c   1.000
_cell.angle_alpha   90.00
_cell.angle_beta   90.00
_cell.angle_gamma   90.00
#
_symmetry.space_group_name_H-M   'P 1'
#
loop_
_entity.id
_entity.type
_entity.pdbx_description
1 polymer ?
#
loop_
_entity_poly.entity_id
_entity_poly.type
_entity_poly.pdbx_seq_one_letter_code
_entity_poly.pdbx_strand_id
1 'polypeptide(L)'
;MPKGGFGNLIALPLQKQARQQHNSEFIDENFVHFSDQWAFLSSITKLSLITIESLTKQLCSGYELGILKSDSEELQKPWEPKNPLLLTSDDFPKKISVIISNMLFIPKSGISQRGLNHLKRLAAFKNPDFFRAQAMRLPT
;
A
#
# COMPACT_ATOMS: atom_id res chain seq x y z
N MET A 1 3.75 2.13 -13.77
CA MET A 1 3.34 0.73 -14.01
C MET A 1 3.26 0.51 -15.51
N PRO A 2 4.07 -0.38 -16.11
CA PRO A 2 3.88 -0.73 -17.51
C PRO A 2 2.50 -1.37 -17.71
N LYS A 3 1.83 -1.02 -18.80
CA LYS A 3 0.51 -1.58 -19.17
C LYS A 3 0.62 -3.11 -19.24
N GLY A 4 -0.10 -3.81 -18.37
CA GLY A 4 -0.28 -5.27 -18.44
C GLY A 4 0.44 -6.10 -17.37
N GLY A 5 1.18 -5.50 -16.45
CA GLY A 5 1.79 -6.24 -15.33
C GLY A 5 1.01 -6.06 -14.04
N PHE A 6 0.20 -7.05 -13.65
CA PHE A 6 -0.04 -7.26 -12.21
C PHE A 6 1.31 -7.64 -11.59
N GLY A 7 1.67 -7.04 -10.46
CA GLY A 7 2.94 -7.32 -9.78
C GLY A 7 3.14 -8.83 -9.57
N ASN A 8 4.40 -9.28 -9.61
CA ASN A 8 4.85 -10.67 -9.58
C ASN A 8 4.48 -11.49 -8.32
N LEU A 9 3.64 -10.97 -7.43
CA LEU A 9 3.30 -11.64 -6.18
C LEU A 9 1.81 -11.97 -6.11
N ILE A 10 1.40 -12.96 -6.89
CA ILE A 10 0.26 -13.78 -6.48
C ILE A 10 0.82 -14.75 -5.45
N ALA A 11 0.70 -14.42 -4.16
CA ALA A 11 0.86 -15.41 -3.11
C ALA A 11 -0.25 -16.44 -3.37
N LEU A 12 0.09 -17.59 -3.96
CA LEU A 12 -0.85 -18.68 -4.11
C LEU A 12 -1.07 -19.23 -2.70
N PRO A 13 -2.23 -18.97 -2.07
CA PRO A 13 -2.49 -19.55 -0.78
C PRO A 13 -2.38 -21.07 -0.94
N LEU A 14 -1.67 -21.69 -0.02
CA LEU A 14 -1.54 -23.14 0.09
C LEU A 14 -0.66 -23.79 -1.00
N GLN A 15 0.33 -23.07 -1.52
CA GLN A 15 1.37 -23.64 -2.40
C GLN A 15 2.03 -24.87 -1.73
N LYS A 16 2.18 -25.97 -2.48
CA LYS A 16 2.55 -27.29 -1.95
C LYS A 16 3.76 -27.29 -1.02
N GLN A 17 4.89 -26.69 -1.44
CA GLN A 17 6.13 -26.69 -0.66
C GLN A 17 6.00 -25.82 0.60
N ALA A 18 5.42 -24.62 0.47
CA ALA A 18 5.18 -23.73 1.61
C ALA A 18 4.23 -24.38 2.63
N ARG A 19 3.18 -25.06 2.16
CA ARG A 19 2.26 -25.80 3.03
C ARG A 19 2.93 -26.99 3.72
N GLN A 20 3.76 -27.76 3.02
CA GLN A 20 4.51 -28.87 3.64
C GLN A 20 5.41 -28.40 4.80
N GLN A 21 5.79 -27.13 4.80
CA GLN A 21 6.56 -26.49 5.86
C GLN A 21 5.69 -25.70 6.85
N HIS A 22 4.36 -25.81 6.77
CA HIS A 22 3.40 -25.04 7.58
C HIS A 22 3.52 -23.51 7.46
N ASN A 23 4.12 -23.02 6.37
CA ASN A 23 4.36 -21.59 6.13
C ASN A 23 3.21 -20.89 5.41
N SER A 24 2.17 -21.63 5.01
CA SER A 24 1.02 -21.10 4.27
C SER A 24 -0.23 -21.88 4.63
N GLU A 25 -0.73 -21.68 5.84
CA GLU A 25 -1.95 -22.30 6.38
C GLU A 25 -2.85 -21.24 7.01
N PHE A 26 -4.17 -21.40 6.88
CA PHE A 26 -5.17 -20.69 7.65
C PHE A 26 -5.09 -21.12 9.12
N ILE A 27 -5.17 -20.14 10.00
CA ILE A 27 -5.09 -20.28 11.45
C ILE A 27 -6.27 -19.58 12.12
N ASP A 28 -6.61 -20.04 13.32
CA ASP A 28 -7.57 -19.39 14.20
C ASP A 28 -6.94 -18.27 15.05
N GLU A 29 -7.74 -17.70 15.95
CA GLU A 29 -7.35 -16.65 16.90
C GLU A 29 -6.32 -17.09 17.95
N ASN A 30 -6.16 -18.39 18.17
CA ASN A 30 -5.15 -18.98 19.05
C ASN A 30 -3.88 -19.38 18.28
N PHE A 31 -3.75 -18.98 17.02
CA PHE A 31 -2.67 -19.36 16.11
C PHE A 31 -2.59 -20.86 15.84
N VAL A 32 -3.71 -21.57 15.93
CA VAL A 32 -3.81 -23.00 15.62
C VAL A 32 -4.29 -23.18 14.19
N HIS A 33 -3.62 -24.02 13.41
CA HIS A 33 -3.98 -24.28 12.01
C HIS A 33 -5.26 -25.12 11.91
N PHE A 34 -6.09 -24.82 10.91
CA PHE A 34 -7.24 -25.67 10.57
C PHE A 34 -6.76 -27.01 9.99
N SER A 35 -7.35 -28.12 10.43
CA SER A 35 -7.00 -29.46 9.94
C SER A 35 -7.29 -29.61 8.45
N ASP A 36 -8.45 -29.17 8.00
CA ASP A 36 -8.84 -29.12 6.59
C ASP A 36 -8.85 -27.67 6.09
N GLN A 37 -7.69 -27.28 5.57
CA GLN A 37 -7.44 -26.00 4.93
C GLN A 37 -8.41 -25.73 3.74
N TRP A 38 -8.85 -26.78 3.03
CA TRP A 38 -9.65 -26.64 1.80
C TRP A 38 -11.12 -26.50 2.15
N ALA A 39 -11.59 -27.25 3.15
CA ALA A 39 -12.91 -27.04 3.74
C ALA A 39 -13.04 -25.64 4.34
N PHE A 40 -11.99 -25.14 5.00
CA PHE A 40 -11.97 -23.75 5.47
C PHE A 40 -12.05 -22.77 4.29
N LEU A 41 -11.20 -22.93 3.27
CA LEU A 41 -11.23 -22.05 2.09
C LEU A 41 -12.59 -22.05 1.38
N SER A 42 -13.24 -23.21 1.24
CA SER A 42 -14.55 -23.32 0.59
C SER A 42 -15.67 -22.68 1.38
N SER A 43 -15.49 -22.51 2.70
CA SER A 43 -16.43 -21.80 3.57
C SER A 43 -16.37 -20.27 3.41
N ILE A 44 -15.27 -19.73 2.84
CA ILE A 44 -15.09 -18.29 2.69
C ILE A 44 -16.02 -17.74 1.60
N THR A 45 -16.88 -16.80 2.00
CA THR A 45 -17.78 -16.09 1.09
C THR A 45 -17.15 -14.81 0.58
N LYS A 46 -17.39 -14.50 -0.69
CA LYS A 46 -16.99 -13.22 -1.26
C LYS A 46 -17.88 -12.12 -0.69
N LEU A 47 -17.29 -10.97 -0.38
CA LEU A 47 -18.05 -9.77 -0.03
C LEU A 47 -18.85 -9.28 -1.23
N SER A 48 -20.09 -8.86 -0.98
CA SER A 48 -20.93 -8.25 -2.01
C SER A 48 -20.38 -6.87 -2.41
N LEU A 49 -20.68 -6.43 -3.63
CA LEU A 49 -20.29 -5.10 -4.10
C LEU A 49 -20.81 -4.00 -3.16
N ILE A 50 -22.07 -4.11 -2.73
CA ILE A 50 -22.72 -3.14 -1.83
C ILE A 50 -21.97 -3.07 -0.48
N THR A 51 -21.58 -4.23 0.07
CA THR A 51 -20.80 -4.29 1.31
C THR A 51 -19.45 -3.63 1.14
N ILE A 52 -18.74 -3.90 0.04
CA ILE A 52 -17.44 -3.30 -0.26
C ILE A 52 -17.57 -1.78 -0.39
N GLU A 53 -18.56 -1.29 -1.14
CA GLU A 53 -18.79 0.15 -1.32
C GLU A 53 -19.12 0.85 0.00
N SER A 54 -19.95 0.24 0.84
CA SER A 54 -20.29 0.75 2.17
C SER A 54 -19.06 0.81 3.08
N LEU A 55 -18.32 -0.28 3.18
CA LEU A 55 -17.07 -0.34 3.96
C LEU A 55 -16.05 0.66 3.44
N THR A 56 -15.92 0.81 2.11
CA THR A 56 -15.00 1.78 1.52
C THR A 56 -15.39 3.21 1.91
N LYS A 57 -16.68 3.56 1.90
CA LYS A 57 -17.13 4.89 2.33
C LYS A 57 -16.92 5.13 3.83
N GLN A 58 -17.09 4.09 4.65
CA GLN A 58 -16.96 4.19 6.10
C GLN A 58 -15.49 4.23 6.54
N LEU A 59 -14.63 3.44 5.90
CA LEU A 59 -13.23 3.28 6.28
C LEU A 59 -12.29 4.21 5.51
N CYS A 60 -12.67 4.64 4.31
CA CYS A 60 -11.85 5.51 3.47
C CYS A 60 -12.54 6.85 3.22
N SER A 61 -11.84 7.94 3.56
CA SER A 61 -12.28 9.30 3.23
C SER A 61 -12.08 9.70 1.75
N GLY A 62 -11.79 8.74 0.85
CA GLY A 62 -11.56 8.97 -0.58
C GLY A 62 -10.19 9.56 -0.96
N TYR A 63 -9.41 10.07 0.00
CA TYR A 63 -8.14 10.78 -0.26
C TYR A 63 -6.93 10.24 0.53
N GLU A 64 -7.03 9.07 1.15
CA GLU A 64 -6.01 8.55 2.06
C GLU A 64 -4.69 8.26 1.35
N LEU A 65 -4.77 7.65 0.18
CA LEU A 65 -3.62 7.45 -0.71
C LEU A 65 -3.27 8.70 -1.53
N GLY A 66 -3.96 9.83 -1.30
CA GLY A 66 -3.93 11.04 -2.13
C GLY A 66 -4.27 10.79 -3.60
N ILE A 67 -4.09 11.81 -4.44
CA ILE A 67 -4.02 11.64 -5.88
C ILE A 67 -2.77 10.80 -6.14
N LEU A 68 -2.95 9.55 -6.58
CA LEU A 68 -1.85 8.77 -7.12
C LEU A 68 -1.27 9.60 -8.26
N LYS A 69 0.03 9.94 -8.18
CA LYS A 69 0.74 10.48 -9.34
C LYS A 69 0.49 9.47 -10.45
N SER A 70 -0.08 9.91 -11.56
CA SER A 70 -0.20 9.05 -12.72
C SER A 70 1.20 8.59 -13.09
N ASP A 71 1.41 7.27 -13.12
CA ASP A 71 2.64 6.63 -13.59
C ASP A 71 2.90 6.85 -15.09
N SER A 72 2.06 7.64 -15.76
CA SER A 72 2.34 8.16 -17.08
C SER A 72 3.68 8.87 -17.04
N GLU A 73 4.67 8.32 -17.74
CA GLU A 73 5.93 9.00 -18.07
C GLU A 73 5.70 10.29 -18.88
N GLU A 74 4.46 10.56 -19.28
CA GLU A 74 4.01 11.88 -19.68
C GLU A 74 4.13 12.84 -18.49
N LEU A 75 5.23 13.60 -18.49
CA LEU A 75 5.33 14.89 -17.83
C LEU A 75 3.96 15.57 -17.91
N GLN A 76 3.30 15.73 -16.75
CA GLN A 76 2.04 16.47 -16.65
C GLN A 76 2.13 17.72 -17.52
N LYS A 77 1.20 17.80 -18.47
CA LYS A 77 1.15 18.91 -19.41
C LYS A 77 1.12 20.22 -18.62
N PRO A 78 2.01 21.20 -18.90
CA PRO A 78 2.15 22.39 -18.07
C PRO A 78 0.89 23.26 -17.98
N TRP A 79 -0.10 23.04 -18.86
CA TRP A 79 -1.39 23.73 -18.88
C TRP A 79 -2.50 23.01 -18.10
N GLU A 80 -2.25 21.82 -17.56
CA GLU A 80 -3.22 21.16 -16.68
C GLU A 80 -3.11 21.72 -15.26
N PRO A 81 -4.22 22.17 -14.64
CA PRO A 81 -4.18 22.64 -13.28
C PRO A 81 -3.76 21.48 -12.38
N LYS A 82 -2.62 21.64 -11.70
CA LYS A 82 -2.24 20.73 -10.62
C LYS A 82 -3.33 20.85 -9.56
N ASN A 83 -4.14 19.82 -9.36
CA ASN A 83 -4.99 19.75 -8.17
C ASN A 83 -4.05 19.60 -6.96
N PRO A 84 -3.82 20.66 -6.17
CA PRO A 84 -2.96 20.53 -5.01
C PRO A 84 -3.68 19.61 -4.02
N LEU A 85 -2.94 18.69 -3.42
CA LEU A 85 -3.42 18.00 -2.24
C LEU A 85 -3.66 19.05 -1.16
N LEU A 86 -4.93 19.33 -0.85
CA LEU A 86 -5.32 20.24 0.22
C LEU A 86 -5.12 19.51 1.55
N LEU A 87 -3.96 19.74 2.16
CA LEU A 87 -3.72 19.39 3.56
C LEU A 87 -4.34 20.46 4.44
N THR A 88 -5.04 20.04 5.50
CA THR A 88 -5.58 20.96 6.51
C THR A 88 -4.76 20.90 7.79
N SER A 89 -4.97 21.86 8.69
CA SER A 89 -4.32 21.80 10.02
C SER A 89 -4.70 20.53 10.79
N ASP A 90 -5.84 19.92 10.48
CA ASP A 90 -6.32 18.70 11.13
C ASP A 90 -5.51 17.47 10.72
N ASP A 91 -4.77 17.53 9.62
CA ASP A 91 -3.88 16.46 9.17
C ASP A 91 -2.62 16.32 10.04
N PHE A 92 -2.33 17.31 10.90
CA PHE A 92 -1.12 17.38 11.71
C PHE A 92 -1.42 17.80 13.16
N PRO A 93 -0.64 17.33 14.14
CA PRO A 93 -0.74 17.87 15.48
C PRO A 93 -0.15 19.29 15.53
N LYS A 94 -0.58 20.10 16.50
CA LYS A 94 -0.10 21.49 16.68
C LYS A 94 1.43 21.63 16.79
N LYS A 95 2.10 20.58 17.29
CA LYS A 95 3.56 20.49 17.39
C LYS A 95 3.99 19.07 17.05
N ILE A 96 5.08 18.94 16.30
CA ILE A 96 5.73 17.67 15.98
C ILE A 96 7.16 17.76 16.49
N SER A 97 7.57 16.84 17.35
CA SER A 97 8.98 16.67 17.72
C SER A 97 9.69 15.85 16.66
N VAL A 98 10.74 16.40 16.07
CA VAL A 98 11.55 15.73 15.05
C VAL A 98 12.93 15.48 15.63
N ILE A 99 13.44 14.25 15.47
CA ILE A 99 14.80 13.89 15.90
C ILE A 99 15.68 13.82 14.66
N ILE A 100 16.78 14.58 14.67
CA ILE A 100 17.79 14.58 13.60
C ILE A 100 19.00 13.80 14.10
N SER A 101 19.37 12.75 13.37
CA SER A 101 20.58 11.95 13.61
C SER A 101 21.14 11.52 12.24
N ASN A 102 21.41 10.22 12.02
CA ASN A 102 21.73 9.66 10.71
C ASN A 102 20.58 9.80 9.69
N MET A 103 19.35 9.95 10.18
CA MET A 103 18.14 10.22 9.41
C MET A 103 17.25 11.20 10.16
N LEU A 104 16.17 11.62 9.51
CA LEU A 104 15.14 12.45 10.11
C LEU A 104 14.00 11.54 10.60
N PHE A 105 13.81 11.48 11.91
CA PHE A 105 12.78 10.65 12.55
C PHE A 105 11.57 11.52 12.92
N ILE A 106 10.41 11.17 12.37
CA ILE A 106 9.13 11.85 12.61
C ILE A 106 8.17 10.86 13.31
N PRO A 107 7.63 11.18 14.49
CA PRO A 107 6.61 10.35 15.12
C PRO A 107 5.34 10.35 14.27
N LYS A 108 4.74 9.18 14.08
CA LYS A 108 3.51 9.02 13.29
C LYS A 108 2.25 9.40 14.06
N SER A 109 2.34 9.48 15.40
CA SER A 109 1.21 9.75 16.28
C SER A 109 0.59 11.11 16.01
N GLY A 110 -0.72 11.14 15.79
CA GLY A 110 -1.48 12.37 15.57
C GLY A 110 -1.37 12.97 14.16
N ILE A 111 -0.60 12.36 13.25
CA ILE A 111 -0.58 12.74 11.83
C ILE A 111 -1.59 11.85 11.09
N SER A 112 -2.45 12.47 10.28
CA SER A 112 -3.39 11.72 9.45
C SER A 112 -2.65 10.87 8.40
N GLN A 113 -3.31 9.84 7.85
CA GLN A 113 -2.72 9.06 6.74
C GLN A 113 -2.38 9.93 5.53
N ARG A 114 -3.18 10.98 5.28
CA ARG A 114 -2.94 11.95 4.22
C ARG A 114 -1.64 12.75 4.48
N GLY A 115 -1.46 13.24 5.70
CA GLY A 115 -0.24 13.92 6.13
C GLY A 115 1.00 13.02 6.06
N LEU A 116 0.90 11.78 6.54
CA LEU A 116 1.98 10.79 6.47
C LEU A 116 2.37 10.48 5.02
N ASN A 117 1.39 10.28 4.14
CA ASN A 117 1.66 10.02 2.73
C ASN A 117 2.26 11.24 2.02
N HIS A 118 1.89 12.47 2.42
CA HIS A 118 2.56 13.67 1.94
C HIS A 118 4.04 13.71 2.36
N LEU A 119 4.36 13.44 3.62
CA LEU A 119 5.74 13.36 4.11
C LEU A 119 6.56 12.30 3.35
N LYS A 120 5.99 11.11 3.13
CA LYS A 120 6.65 10.05 2.33
C LYS A 120 6.94 10.51 0.91
N ARG A 121 6.02 11.23 0.26
CA ARG A 121 6.23 11.76 -1.10
C ARG A 121 7.29 12.85 -1.15
N LEU A 122 7.37 13.71 -0.13
CA LEU A 122 8.44 14.72 -0.03
C LEU A 122 9.81 14.06 0.08
N ALA A 123 9.90 12.93 0.78
CA ALA A 123 11.12 12.15 0.91
C ALA A 123 11.40 11.19 -0.27
N ALA A 124 10.49 11.10 -1.25
CA ALA A 124 10.64 10.19 -2.39
C ALA A 124 11.39 10.88 -3.54
N PHE A 125 12.44 10.23 -4.02
CA PHE A 125 13.24 10.68 -5.17
C PHE A 125 13.40 9.55 -6.19
N LYS A 126 13.76 9.90 -7.43
CA LYS A 126 13.99 8.90 -8.48
C LYS A 126 15.18 8.01 -8.11
N ASN A 127 15.01 6.69 -8.18
CA ASN A 127 16.08 5.72 -8.01
C ASN A 127 16.62 5.29 -9.39
N PRO A 128 17.72 5.87 -9.91
CA PRO A 128 18.24 5.54 -11.23
C PRO A 128 18.71 4.09 -11.36
N ASP A 129 19.16 3.47 -10.27
CA ASP A 129 19.64 2.09 -10.26
C ASP A 129 18.48 1.10 -10.40
N PHE A 130 17.32 1.39 -9.80
CA PHE A 130 16.09 0.62 -10.02
C PHE A 130 15.69 0.61 -11.50
N PHE A 131 15.69 1.77 -12.16
CA PHE A 131 15.37 1.85 -13.59
C PHE A 131 16.40 1.13 -14.46
N ARG A 132 17.69 1.18 -14.09
CA ARG A 132 18.75 0.43 -14.78
C ARG A 132 18.54 -1.07 -14.65
N ALA A 133 18.27 -1.56 -13.44
CA ALA A 133 17.99 -2.97 -13.18
C ALA A 133 16.73 -3.45 -13.90
N GLN A 134 15.66 -2.64 -13.90
CA GLN A 134 14.44 -2.92 -14.63
C GLN A 134 14.66 -3.01 -16.15
N ALA A 135 15.43 -2.08 -16.74
CA ALA A 135 15.80 -2.12 -18.15
C ALA A 135 16.62 -3.38 -18.51
N MET A 136 17.46 -3.84 -17.59
CA MET A 136 18.23 -5.07 -17.72
C MET A 136 17.44 -6.34 -17.37
N ARG A 137 16.16 -6.24 -16.99
CA ARG A 137 15.32 -7.34 -16.47
C ARG A 137 15.95 -8.09 -15.30
N LEU A 138 16.75 -7.39 -14.50
CA LEU A 138 17.29 -7.93 -13.26
C LEU A 138 16.20 -7.90 -12.19
N PRO A 139 16.22 -8.85 -11.23
CA PRO A 139 15.35 -8.77 -10.07
C PRO A 139 15.63 -7.48 -9.30
N THR A 140 14.57 -6.73 -9.02
CA THR A 140 14.57 -5.46 -8.27
C THR A 140 13.90 -5.62 -6.91
#